data_AF-A0A7J8F1Y0-F1
#
_entry.id   AF-A0A7J8F1Y0-F1
#
_cell.length_a   1.000
_cell.length_b   1.000
_cell.length_c   1.000
_cell.angle_alpha   90.00
_cell.angle_beta   90.00
_cell.angle_gamma   90.00
#
_symmetry.space_group_name_H-M   'P 1'
#
loop_
_entity.id
_entity.type
_entity.pdbx_description
1 polymer ?
#
loop_
_entity_poly.entity_id
_entity_poly.type
_entity_poly.pdbx_seq_one_letter_code
_entity_poly.pdbx_strand_id
1 'polypeptide(L)'
;MSAALTAAPGAPGATDPAGPEVLHVESQVAQLRLEDPGRKGPEASEENVASSAQSRAVPADAGPSLTRSVPPLAQAALSVPASPPDYLQVHLQEPAGQEERQESVPSADPVFQVPISKAVQLTTNDAVKTTLLMELDISKTDFSYQPGDAFNIICPNSDSEVQSLLQRLQLTDKREHRVLLEIKADTKKRGTALSSCFFCVLGPAGRR
;
A
#
# COMPACT_ATOMS: atom_id res chain seq x y z
N MET A 1 63.55 56.06 32.28
CA MET A 1 63.44 56.52 30.88
C MET A 1 62.10 55.95 30.38
N SER A 2 60.98 56.66 30.60
CA SER A 2 60.30 57.56 29.62
C SER A 2 60.10 56.86 28.27
N ALA A 3 58.92 56.77 27.64
CA ALA A 3 57.53 57.21 27.87
C ALA A 3 56.68 56.42 26.82
N ALA A 4 55.47 55.90 27.11
CA ALA A 4 54.13 56.52 26.92
C ALA A 4 53.73 56.64 25.41
N LEU A 5 52.55 56.30 24.86
CA LEU A 5 51.11 56.48 25.21
C LEU A 5 50.25 55.57 24.26
N THR A 6 49.23 54.79 24.69
CA THR A 6 47.76 55.08 24.86
C THR A 6 46.91 54.67 23.62
N ALA A 7 46.08 53.61 23.67
CA ALA A 7 44.62 53.50 24.01
C ALA A 7 43.66 54.22 23.01
N ALA A 8 42.47 53.76 22.57
CA ALA A 8 41.57 52.61 22.82
C ALA A 8 40.52 52.47 21.64
N PRO A 9 39.22 52.14 21.81
CA PRO A 9 38.56 50.85 21.52
C PRO A 9 37.41 50.89 20.47
N GLY A 10 36.84 49.73 20.08
CA GLY A 10 35.61 49.69 19.25
C GLY A 10 34.99 48.29 19.00
N ALA A 11 33.88 48.04 19.70
CA ALA A 11 32.67 47.19 19.51
C ALA A 11 32.50 46.12 18.37
N PRO A 12 31.56 45.16 18.54
CA PRO A 12 31.54 43.86 17.89
C PRO A 12 30.67 43.80 16.61
N GLY A 13 31.09 42.98 15.64
CA GLY A 13 30.32 42.65 14.44
C GLY A 13 29.80 41.22 14.51
N ALA A 14 28.49 41.07 14.64
CA ALA A 14 27.78 39.82 14.47
C ALA A 14 27.79 39.40 13.00
N THR A 15 28.16 38.15 12.73
CA THR A 15 27.81 37.44 11.50
C THR A 15 27.52 35.99 11.85
N ASP A 16 26.23 35.69 11.78
CA ASP A 16 25.58 34.40 11.86
C ASP A 16 25.92 33.57 10.60
N PRO A 17 26.46 32.35 10.69
CA PRO A 17 26.45 31.41 9.58
C PRO A 17 25.28 30.44 9.76
N ALA A 18 24.20 30.77 9.04
CA ALA A 18 23.16 29.93 8.49
C ALA A 18 23.16 28.45 8.93
N GLY A 19 22.10 28.07 9.65
CA GLY A 19 21.78 26.67 9.91
C GLY A 19 21.60 25.86 8.62
N PRO A 20 21.82 24.53 8.66
CA PRO A 20 21.62 23.70 7.49
C PRO A 20 20.12 23.67 7.16
N GLU A 21 19.81 24.19 5.97
CA GLU A 21 18.51 24.09 5.31
C GLU A 21 17.98 22.66 5.39
N VAL A 22 16.81 22.53 6.01
CA VAL A 22 15.99 21.32 5.96
C VAL A 22 15.44 21.22 4.54
N LEU A 23 16.23 20.64 3.63
CA LEU A 23 15.82 20.38 2.25
C LEU A 23 14.78 19.25 2.22
N HIS A 24 13.53 19.68 2.27
CA HIS A 24 12.30 19.10 1.71
C HIS A 24 12.45 17.72 1.04
N VAL A 25 12.44 16.67 1.89
CA VAL A 25 12.56 15.25 1.52
C VAL A 25 11.36 14.75 0.71
N GLU A 26 10.20 15.40 0.81
CA GLU A 26 9.01 15.06 0.03
C GLU A 26 9.25 15.16 -1.49
N SER A 27 10.18 16.02 -1.93
CA SER A 27 10.51 16.23 -3.34
C SER A 27 11.21 15.03 -3.99
N GLN A 28 12.02 14.26 -3.25
CA GLN A 28 12.78 13.14 -3.84
C GLN A 28 11.96 11.85 -3.90
N VAL A 29 10.99 11.66 -3.01
CA VAL A 29 10.04 10.52 -3.07
C VAL A 29 9.03 10.72 -4.21
N ALA A 30 8.66 11.98 -4.50
CA ALA A 30 7.80 12.32 -5.63
C ALA A 30 8.45 12.07 -7.01
N GLN A 31 9.78 12.01 -7.11
CA GLN A 31 10.50 11.75 -8.37
C GLN A 31 10.54 10.26 -8.76
N LEU A 32 10.14 9.36 -7.86
CA LEU A 32 9.99 7.93 -8.14
C LEU A 32 8.52 7.58 -8.40
N ARG A 33 7.82 8.41 -9.18
CA ARG A 33 6.54 8.03 -9.78
C ARG A 33 6.84 6.93 -10.80
N LEU A 34 6.53 5.68 -10.44
CA LEU A 34 6.43 4.59 -11.39
C LEU A 34 5.17 4.86 -12.22
N GLU A 35 5.28 5.73 -13.23
CA GLU A 35 4.23 5.91 -14.21
C GLU A 35 4.12 4.60 -15.00
N ASP A 36 3.03 3.86 -14.80
CA ASP A 36 2.63 2.81 -15.72
C ASP A 36 2.30 3.49 -17.06
N PRO A 37 3.01 3.22 -18.17
CA PRO A 37 2.62 3.74 -19.48
C PRO A 37 1.41 2.93 -19.97
N GLY A 38 0.29 3.09 -19.27
CA GLY A 38 -1.02 2.68 -19.71
C GLY A 38 -1.42 3.49 -20.94
N ARG A 39 -1.23 2.88 -22.11
CA ARG A 39 -2.14 2.93 -23.26
C ARG A 39 -2.81 4.30 -23.48
N LYS A 40 -2.22 5.12 -24.36
CA LYS A 40 -2.90 6.29 -24.96
C LYS A 40 -4.33 5.91 -25.38
N GLY A 41 -5.32 6.34 -24.61
CA GLY A 41 -6.70 6.42 -25.05
C GLY A 41 -6.81 7.56 -26.06
N PRO A 42 -7.55 7.39 -27.17
CA PRO A 42 -7.85 8.51 -28.05
C PRO A 42 -8.82 9.45 -27.33
N GLU A 43 -8.51 10.74 -27.44
CA GLU A 43 -9.27 11.86 -26.91
C GLU A 43 -10.73 11.81 -27.35
N ALA A 44 -11.64 11.99 -26.39
CA ALA A 44 -13.06 12.11 -26.64
C ALA A 44 -13.34 13.48 -27.30
N SER A 45 -13.80 13.44 -28.54
CA SER A 45 -14.51 14.56 -29.17
C SER A 45 -16.01 14.27 -29.03
N GLU A 46 -16.73 15.14 -28.34
CA GLU A 46 -18.18 15.09 -28.21
C GLU A 46 -18.82 15.47 -29.56
N GLU A 47 -19.40 14.51 -30.27
CA GLU A 47 -20.55 14.81 -31.13
C GLU A 47 -21.39 13.56 -31.45
N ASN A 48 -22.70 13.76 -31.28
CA ASN A 48 -23.83 12.98 -31.81
C ASN A 48 -24.34 11.76 -31.02
N VAL A 49 -25.21 12.12 -30.08
CA VAL A 49 -26.40 11.36 -29.67
C VAL A 49 -27.24 10.99 -30.91
N ALA A 50 -27.20 9.72 -31.31
CA ALA A 50 -28.31 8.92 -31.87
C ALA A 50 -27.77 7.80 -32.76
N SER A 51 -27.50 6.63 -32.17
CA SER A 51 -27.52 5.32 -32.85
C SER A 51 -27.40 4.22 -31.79
N SER A 52 -28.46 4.08 -30.99
CA SER A 52 -28.70 2.88 -30.20
C SER A 52 -29.01 1.73 -31.16
N ALA A 53 -28.41 0.56 -30.87
CA ALA A 53 -28.59 -0.72 -31.56
C ALA A 53 -27.92 -0.87 -32.94
N GLN A 54 -26.61 -1.15 -32.97
CA GLN A 54 -25.96 -2.13 -33.87
C GLN A 54 -24.42 -2.11 -33.74
N SER A 55 -23.88 -2.74 -32.69
CA SER A 55 -22.51 -3.30 -32.75
C SER A 55 -22.29 -4.42 -31.72
N ARG A 56 -23.24 -5.36 -31.59
CA ARG A 56 -22.92 -6.64 -30.95
C ARG A 56 -22.25 -7.54 -31.98
N ALA A 57 -21.01 -7.21 -32.34
CA ALA A 57 -20.14 -8.17 -32.98
C ALA A 57 -19.85 -9.25 -31.93
N VAL A 58 -20.65 -10.32 -31.95
CA VAL A 58 -20.31 -11.57 -31.27
C VAL A 58 -19.02 -12.04 -31.95
N PRO A 59 -17.86 -12.07 -31.28
CA PRO A 59 -16.66 -12.61 -31.90
C PRO A 59 -16.97 -14.06 -32.28
N ALA A 60 -16.96 -14.35 -33.57
CA ALA A 60 -17.00 -15.70 -34.09
C ALA A 60 -15.80 -16.43 -33.49
N ASP A 61 -16.10 -17.34 -32.56
CA ASP A 61 -15.19 -18.19 -31.82
C ASP A 61 -14.13 -17.49 -30.95
N ALA A 62 -14.56 -16.91 -29.81
CA ALA A 62 -13.61 -16.64 -28.73
C ALA A 62 -13.01 -17.98 -28.22
N GLY A 63 -11.70 -18.09 -28.08
CA GLY A 63 -11.09 -19.31 -27.54
C GLY A 63 -11.48 -19.62 -26.09
N PRO A 64 -11.00 -20.73 -25.51
CA PRO A 64 -11.13 -20.97 -24.08
C PRO A 64 -10.51 -19.82 -23.28
N SER A 65 -11.13 -19.46 -22.15
CA SER A 65 -10.71 -18.39 -21.25
C SER A 65 -11.12 -18.71 -19.81
N LEU A 66 -10.77 -17.84 -18.85
CA LEU A 66 -11.12 -18.03 -17.42
C LEU A 66 -12.61 -18.32 -17.21
N THR A 67 -13.50 -17.70 -18.00
CA THR A 67 -14.95 -17.83 -17.88
C THR A 67 -15.58 -18.72 -18.95
N ARG A 68 -14.79 -19.34 -19.83
CA ARG A 68 -15.31 -20.19 -20.93
C ARG A 68 -14.42 -21.39 -21.19
N SER A 69 -14.96 -22.58 -20.99
CA SER A 69 -14.35 -23.81 -21.46
C SER A 69 -14.84 -24.18 -22.88
N VAL A 70 -14.11 -25.08 -23.53
CA VAL A 70 -14.50 -25.76 -24.76
C VAL A 70 -14.57 -27.27 -24.51
N PRO A 71 -15.16 -28.09 -25.40
CA PRO A 71 -15.14 -29.54 -25.25
C PRO A 71 -13.70 -30.10 -25.10
N PRO A 72 -13.50 -31.15 -24.30
CA PRO A 72 -14.51 -31.96 -23.64
C PRO A 72 -15.01 -31.39 -22.31
N LEU A 73 -14.30 -30.44 -21.68
CA LEU A 73 -14.64 -29.95 -20.33
C LEU A 73 -16.03 -29.30 -20.28
N ALA A 74 -16.40 -28.55 -21.31
CA ALA A 74 -17.73 -27.95 -21.44
C ALA A 74 -18.88 -28.98 -21.49
N GLN A 75 -18.57 -30.26 -21.73
CA GLN A 75 -19.53 -31.35 -21.89
C GLN A 75 -19.27 -32.51 -20.90
N ALA A 76 -18.29 -32.38 -20.01
CA ALA A 76 -17.89 -33.44 -19.11
C ALA A 76 -18.81 -33.53 -17.90
N ALA A 77 -19.08 -34.75 -17.43
CA ALA A 77 -19.62 -34.95 -16.09
C ALA A 77 -18.54 -34.60 -15.06
N LEU A 78 -18.85 -33.69 -14.13
CA LEU A 78 -17.87 -33.18 -13.17
C LEU A 78 -17.98 -33.93 -11.84
N SER A 79 -16.83 -34.34 -11.29
CA SER A 79 -16.72 -34.73 -9.88
C SER A 79 -16.32 -33.50 -9.08
N VAL A 80 -17.29 -32.88 -8.40
CA VAL A 80 -17.09 -31.64 -7.66
C VAL A 80 -16.75 -31.97 -6.20
N PRO A 81 -15.67 -31.41 -5.62
CA PRO A 81 -15.37 -31.60 -4.21
C PRO A 81 -16.49 -31.03 -3.32
N ALA A 82 -16.71 -31.63 -2.15
CA ALA A 82 -17.69 -31.13 -1.19
C ALA A 82 -17.34 -29.72 -0.71
N SER A 83 -18.36 -28.89 -0.47
CA SER A 83 -18.16 -27.53 0.03
C SER A 83 -17.55 -27.53 1.43
N PRO A 84 -16.56 -26.65 1.71
CA PRO A 84 -16.06 -26.47 3.06
C PRO A 84 -17.18 -26.00 4.02
N PRO A 85 -17.22 -26.47 5.28
CA PRO A 85 -18.19 -25.99 6.26
C PRO A 85 -17.86 -24.57 6.72
N ASP A 86 -18.89 -23.71 6.74
CA ASP A 86 -18.81 -22.36 7.30
C ASP A 86 -18.49 -22.39 8.80
N TYR A 87 -17.69 -21.42 9.27
CA TYR A 87 -17.29 -21.35 10.67
C TYR A 87 -17.08 -19.94 11.23
N LEU A 88 -16.90 -18.92 10.39
CA LEU A 88 -16.74 -17.54 10.85
C LEU A 88 -18.08 -16.81 10.85
N GLN A 89 -18.31 -16.07 11.92
CA GLN A 89 -19.38 -15.08 12.06
C GLN A 89 -18.71 -13.71 12.13
N VAL A 90 -19.21 -12.76 11.33
CA VAL A 90 -18.60 -11.45 11.14
C VAL A 90 -19.64 -10.37 11.46
N HIS A 91 -19.27 -9.45 12.35
CA HIS A 91 -20.07 -8.27 12.65
C HIS A 91 -19.28 -7.01 12.28
N LEU A 92 -19.97 -6.07 11.61
CA LEU A 92 -19.43 -4.76 11.28
C LEU A 92 -20.04 -3.74 12.23
N GLN A 93 -19.21 -3.08 13.03
CA GLN A 93 -19.62 -2.11 14.03
C GLN A 93 -19.10 -0.71 13.67
N GLU A 94 -19.95 0.30 13.74
CA GLU A 94 -19.52 1.69 13.54
C GLU A 94 -18.45 2.09 14.58
N PRO A 95 -17.44 2.88 14.18
CA PRO A 95 -16.41 3.32 15.11
C PRO A 95 -17.04 4.22 16.18
N ALA A 96 -16.86 3.88 17.45
CA ALA A 96 -17.18 4.80 18.54
C ALA A 96 -16.29 6.04 18.37
N GLY A 97 -16.86 7.25 18.45
CA GLY A 97 -16.21 8.54 18.13
C GLY A 97 -15.03 8.96 19.02
N GLN A 98 -14.38 8.02 19.69
CA GLN A 98 -13.14 8.21 20.42
C GLN A 98 -12.00 7.69 19.52
N GLU A 99 -10.98 8.53 19.31
CA GLU A 99 -9.74 8.16 18.60
C GLU A 99 -9.07 6.97 19.31
N GLU A 100 -9.53 5.76 19.02
CA GLU A 100 -8.84 4.57 19.47
C GLU A 100 -7.60 4.40 18.58
N ARG A 101 -6.47 4.43 19.27
CA ARG A 101 -5.12 4.30 18.74
C ARG A 101 -5.08 3.15 17.73
N GLN A 102 -4.58 3.43 16.53
CA GLN A 102 -4.30 2.42 15.50
C GLN A 102 -3.60 1.22 16.15
N GLU A 103 -4.27 0.07 16.16
CA GLU A 103 -3.65 -1.17 16.61
C GLU A 103 -2.58 -1.56 15.59
N SER A 104 -1.34 -1.63 16.07
CA SER A 104 -0.21 -2.13 15.30
C SER A 104 -0.47 -3.56 14.86
N VAL A 105 -0.02 -3.91 13.65
CA VAL A 105 -0.04 -5.28 13.14
C VAL A 105 0.51 -6.22 14.22
N PRO A 106 -0.22 -7.28 14.62
CA PRO A 106 0.28 -8.24 15.60
C PRO A 106 1.49 -8.95 14.98
N SER A 107 2.68 -8.51 15.37
CA SER A 107 3.96 -9.13 15.03
C SER A 107 4.53 -9.77 16.29
N ALA A 108 5.05 -10.99 16.15
CA ALA A 108 5.79 -11.64 17.23
C ALA A 108 7.14 -10.95 17.49
N ASP A 109 7.69 -10.27 16.47
CA ASP A 109 8.96 -9.56 16.51
C ASP A 109 8.74 -8.04 16.65
N PRO A 110 9.71 -7.30 17.25
CA PRO A 110 9.65 -5.85 17.34
C PRO A 110 9.55 -5.20 15.97
N VAL A 111 8.65 -4.22 15.84
CA VAL A 111 8.40 -3.49 14.59
C VAL A 111 9.01 -2.08 14.70
N PHE A 112 9.81 -1.71 13.70
CA PHE A 112 10.44 -0.40 13.60
C PHE A 112 9.83 0.41 12.46
N GLN A 113 9.26 1.57 12.77
CA GLN A 113 8.85 2.52 11.75
C GLN A 113 10.03 3.47 11.47
N VAL A 114 10.62 3.33 10.29
CA VAL A 114 11.79 4.10 9.85
C VAL A 114 11.50 4.83 8.54
N PRO A 115 12.00 6.06 8.34
CA PRO A 115 11.83 6.75 7.08
C PRO A 115 12.79 6.20 6.02
N ILE A 116 12.37 6.31 4.76
CA ILE A 116 13.23 6.06 3.60
C ILE A 116 14.06 7.33 3.38
N SER A 117 15.37 7.29 3.62
CA SER A 117 16.26 8.43 3.42
C SER A 117 16.61 8.64 1.95
N LYS A 118 16.65 7.55 1.17
CA LYS A 118 17.04 7.58 -0.25
C LYS A 118 16.46 6.39 -1.01
N ALA A 119 16.15 6.62 -2.28
CA ALA A 119 15.83 5.55 -3.21
C ALA A 119 16.42 5.87 -4.60
N VAL A 120 17.09 4.90 -5.22
CA VAL A 120 17.80 5.06 -6.49
C VAL A 120 17.49 3.91 -7.42
N GLN A 121 17.13 4.23 -8.67
CA GLN A 121 17.01 3.23 -9.73
C GLN A 121 18.39 2.82 -10.22
N LEU A 122 18.68 1.51 -10.16
CA LEU A 122 19.96 0.94 -10.59
C LEU A 122 19.95 0.48 -12.06
N THR A 123 18.77 0.41 -12.66
CA THR A 123 18.56 -0.04 -14.04
C THR A 123 18.24 1.14 -14.95
N THR A 124 18.55 1.02 -16.24
CA THR A 124 18.10 1.99 -17.24
C THR A 124 16.57 1.92 -17.43
N ASN A 125 15.99 2.96 -18.03
CA ASN A 125 14.53 3.07 -18.19
C ASN A 125 13.95 2.05 -19.19
N ASP A 126 14.78 1.49 -20.07
CA ASP A 126 14.43 0.45 -21.05
C ASP A 126 14.68 -0.97 -20.53
N ALA A 127 15.14 -1.11 -19.29
CA ALA A 127 15.35 -2.42 -18.68
C ALA A 127 14.01 -3.16 -18.51
N VAL A 128 14.00 -4.46 -18.85
CA VAL A 128 12.81 -5.31 -18.71
C VAL A 128 12.32 -5.41 -17.26
N LYS A 129 13.23 -5.29 -16.29
CA LYS A 129 12.92 -5.28 -14.86
C LYS A 129 13.61 -4.08 -14.22
N THR A 130 12.84 -3.26 -13.53
CA THR A 130 13.38 -2.15 -12.75
C THR A 130 13.95 -2.66 -11.43
N THR A 131 15.18 -2.25 -11.09
CA THR A 131 15.79 -2.54 -9.78
C THR A 131 16.03 -1.24 -9.01
N LEU A 132 15.59 -1.21 -7.75
CA LEU A 132 15.72 -0.07 -6.86
C LEU A 132 16.65 -0.41 -5.70
N LEU A 133 17.55 0.52 -5.36
CA LEU A 133 18.27 0.56 -4.10
C LEU A 133 17.54 1.50 -3.16
N MET A 134 17.15 1.01 -1.99
CA MET A 134 16.49 1.81 -0.95
C MET A 134 17.38 1.90 0.28
N GLU A 135 17.47 3.09 0.85
CA GLU A 135 18.17 3.37 2.10
C GLU A 135 17.14 3.75 3.16
N LEU A 136 17.24 3.10 4.32
CA LEU A 136 16.35 3.29 5.46
C LEU A 136 17.15 3.95 6.59
N ASP A 137 16.65 5.05 7.15
CA ASP A 137 17.29 5.71 8.29
C ASP A 137 16.90 5.03 9.60
N ILE A 138 17.81 4.19 10.10
CA ILE A 138 17.67 3.46 11.36
C ILE A 138 18.36 4.15 12.54
N SER A 139 18.86 5.39 12.37
CA SER A 139 19.67 6.07 13.41
C SER A 139 18.92 6.33 14.73
N LYS A 140 17.59 6.39 14.66
CA LYS A 140 16.70 6.63 15.82
C LYS A 140 16.08 5.35 16.38
N THR A 141 16.59 4.19 15.98
CA THR A 141 16.13 2.89 16.47
C THR A 141 17.28 2.15 17.13
N ASP A 142 16.96 1.12 17.92
CA ASP A 142 17.91 0.15 18.46
C ASP A 142 18.11 -1.04 17.51
N PHE A 143 17.67 -0.92 16.26
CA PHE A 143 17.85 -1.95 15.23
C PHE A 143 19.31 -2.05 14.82
N SER A 144 19.90 -3.23 14.97
CA SER A 144 21.25 -3.54 14.52
C SER A 144 21.23 -4.67 13.51
N TYR A 145 22.11 -4.62 12.50
CA TYR A 145 22.26 -5.67 11.50
C TYR A 145 23.73 -5.87 11.13
N GLN A 146 24.03 -7.02 10.54
CA GLN A 146 25.29 -7.35 9.91
C GLN A 146 25.11 -7.60 8.41
N PRO A 147 26.17 -7.47 7.60
CA PRO A 147 26.10 -7.80 6.18
C PRO A 147 25.68 -9.27 5.97
N GLY A 148 24.62 -9.47 5.21
CA GLY A 148 24.03 -10.79 4.96
C GLY A 148 22.73 -11.06 5.72
N ASP A 149 22.38 -10.21 6.69
CA ASP A 149 21.11 -10.29 7.41
C ASP A 149 19.91 -9.96 6.51
N ALA A 150 18.76 -10.53 6.87
CA ALA A 150 17.48 -10.24 6.24
C ALA A 150 16.51 -9.65 7.27
N PHE A 151 15.58 -8.82 6.80
CA PHE A 151 14.51 -8.24 7.61
C PHE A 151 13.19 -8.29 6.85
N ASN A 152 12.09 -8.21 7.60
CA ASN A 152 10.74 -8.22 7.04
C ASN A 152 10.23 -6.80 6.83
N ILE A 153 9.47 -6.58 5.76
CA ILE A 153 8.77 -5.32 5.49
C ILE A 153 7.28 -5.59 5.58
N ILE A 154 6.56 -4.76 6.34
CA ILE A 154 5.10 -4.79 6.41
C ILE A 154 4.56 -3.88 5.30
N CYS A 155 3.96 -4.48 4.27
CA CYS A 155 3.43 -3.77 3.11
C CYS A 155 1.90 -3.81 3.09
N PRO A 156 1.21 -2.67 2.91
CA PRO A 156 -0.23 -2.66 2.68
C PRO A 156 -0.57 -3.16 1.27
N ASN A 157 -1.82 -3.57 1.07
CA ASN A 157 -2.37 -3.77 -0.28
C ASN A 157 -2.55 -2.42 -0.99
N SER A 158 -2.67 -2.45 -2.32
CA SER A 158 -2.95 -1.24 -3.11
C SER A 158 -4.32 -0.65 -2.76
N ASP A 159 -4.39 0.65 -2.49
CA ASP A 159 -5.64 1.35 -2.17
C ASP A 159 -6.72 1.15 -3.25
N SER A 160 -6.33 1.15 -4.53
CA SER A 160 -7.26 0.97 -5.65
C SER A 160 -7.85 -0.44 -5.69
N GLU A 161 -7.07 -1.46 -5.34
CA GLU A 161 -7.51 -2.85 -5.28
C GLU A 161 -8.43 -3.08 -4.08
N VAL A 162 -8.06 -2.56 -2.91
CA VAL A 162 -8.90 -2.60 -1.70
C VAL A 162 -10.24 -1.94 -1.97
N GLN A 163 -10.24 -0.73 -2.56
CA GLN A 163 -11.46 -0.02 -2.91
C GLN A 163 -12.32 -0.79 -3.91
N SER A 164 -11.71 -1.36 -4.96
CA SER A 164 -12.42 -2.14 -5.99
C SER A 164 -13.08 -3.38 -5.38
N LEU A 165 -12.38 -4.06 -4.46
CA LEU A 165 -12.89 -5.25 -3.79
C LEU A 165 -14.04 -4.89 -2.84
N LEU A 166 -13.90 -3.85 -2.02
CA LEU A 166 -14.97 -3.37 -1.14
C LEU A 166 -16.21 -2.96 -1.93
N GLN A 167 -16.04 -2.28 -3.06
CA GLN A 167 -17.14 -1.92 -3.95
C GLN A 167 -17.84 -3.17 -4.50
N ARG A 168 -17.09 -4.14 -5.00
CA ARG A 168 -17.64 -5.41 -5.51
C ARG A 168 -18.40 -6.20 -4.44
N LEU A 169 -17.98 -6.10 -3.19
CA LEU A 169 -18.64 -6.70 -2.02
C LEU A 169 -19.76 -5.85 -1.44
N GLN A 170 -20.00 -4.63 -1.95
CA GLN A 170 -20.99 -3.67 -1.44
C GLN A 170 -20.71 -3.24 0.01
N LEU A 171 -19.43 -3.08 0.35
CA LEU A 171 -18.94 -2.72 1.68
C LEU A 171 -18.22 -1.37 1.72
N THR A 172 -18.19 -0.61 0.63
CA THR A 172 -17.49 0.68 0.53
C THR A 172 -17.85 1.63 1.66
N ASP A 173 -19.15 1.78 1.95
CA ASP A 173 -19.63 2.70 3.00
C ASP A 173 -19.29 2.21 4.42
N LYS A 174 -18.86 0.95 4.55
CA LYS A 174 -18.52 0.29 5.81
C LYS A 174 -17.01 0.13 6.02
N ARG A 175 -16.17 0.76 5.19
CA ARG A 175 -14.70 0.64 5.25
C ARG A 175 -14.09 1.04 6.61
N GLU A 176 -14.69 1.99 7.31
CA GLU A 176 -14.24 2.46 8.63
C GLU A 176 -14.90 1.70 9.79
N HIS A 177 -15.76 0.70 9.50
CA HIS A 177 -16.36 -0.12 10.55
C HIS A 177 -15.32 -1.08 11.13
N ARG A 178 -15.42 -1.31 12.43
CA ARG A 178 -14.69 -2.37 13.12
C ARG A 178 -15.25 -3.72 12.71
N VAL A 179 -14.36 -4.67 12.50
CA VAL A 179 -14.72 -6.03 12.17
C VAL A 179 -14.55 -6.91 13.40
N LEU A 180 -15.67 -7.42 13.93
CA LEU A 180 -15.69 -8.37 15.03
C LEU A 180 -15.86 -9.78 14.46
N LEU A 181 -14.99 -10.69 14.89
CA LEU A 181 -15.01 -12.08 14.44
C LEU A 181 -15.35 -13.02 15.58
N GLU A 182 -16.28 -13.93 15.30
CA GLU A 182 -16.69 -15.00 16.21
C GLU A 182 -16.70 -16.34 15.46
N ILE A 183 -16.64 -17.44 16.21
CA ILE A 183 -16.81 -18.78 15.65
C ILE A 183 -18.29 -19.14 15.76
N LYS A 184 -18.91 -19.51 14.64
CA LYS A 184 -20.29 -19.99 14.59
C LYS A 184 -20.48 -21.18 15.55
N ALA A 185 -21.43 -21.07 16.48
CA ALA A 185 -21.69 -22.11 17.48
C ALA A 185 -22.17 -23.44 16.87
N ASP A 186 -22.77 -23.40 15.68
CA ASP A 186 -23.32 -24.54 14.95
C ASP A 186 -22.34 -25.13 13.91
N THR A 187 -21.07 -24.72 13.91
CA THR A 187 -20.12 -25.18 12.91
C THR A 187 -19.79 -26.68 13.03
N LYS A 188 -19.77 -27.36 11.88
CA LYS A 188 -19.33 -28.77 11.76
C LYS A 188 -17.80 -28.90 11.66
N LYS A 189 -17.08 -27.78 11.57
CA LYS A 189 -15.62 -27.75 11.46
C LYS A 189 -15.01 -27.95 12.85
N ARG A 190 -14.27 -29.05 13.04
CA ARG A 190 -13.57 -29.32 14.31
C ARG A 190 -12.27 -28.53 14.39
N GLY A 191 -11.88 -28.11 15.60
CA GLY A 191 -10.62 -27.40 15.85
C GLY A 191 -10.56 -26.00 15.25
N THR A 192 -11.71 -25.31 15.18
CA THR A 192 -11.79 -23.94 14.67
C THR A 192 -11.13 -22.97 15.65
N ALA A 193 -10.29 -22.10 15.12
CA ALA A 193 -9.72 -20.96 15.80
C ALA A 193 -9.86 -19.73 14.91
N LEU A 194 -9.89 -18.54 15.53
CA LEU A 194 -9.82 -17.29 14.79
C LEU A 194 -8.43 -17.13 14.16
N SER A 195 -8.36 -16.55 12.96
CA SER A 195 -7.09 -16.29 12.29
C SER A 195 -6.32 -15.21 13.04
N SER A 196 -5.07 -15.49 13.39
CA SER A 196 -4.18 -14.53 14.06
C SER A 196 -3.75 -13.36 13.17
N CYS A 197 -3.91 -13.47 11.84
CA CYS A 197 -3.41 -12.50 10.87
C CYS A 197 -4.52 -11.64 10.24
N PHE A 198 -5.69 -11.53 10.87
CA PHE A 198 -6.86 -10.87 10.29
C PHE A 198 -6.64 -9.37 9.98
N PHE A 199 -5.77 -8.70 10.73
CA PHE A 199 -5.54 -7.25 10.63
C PHE A 199 -4.59 -6.80 9.51
N CYS A 200 -3.97 -7.71 8.76
CA CYS A 200 -3.02 -7.34 7.69
C CYS A 200 -3.66 -6.70 6.44
N VAL A 201 -5.00 -6.52 6.39
CA VAL A 201 -5.71 -6.21 5.12
C VAL A 201 -6.24 -4.77 5.06
N LEU A 202 -6.27 -4.02 6.16
CA LEU A 202 -6.80 -2.66 6.19
C LEU A 202 -5.71 -1.69 6.65
N GLY A 203 -4.82 -1.32 5.73
CA GLY A 203 -3.87 -0.23 5.95
C GLY A 203 -4.62 1.10 6.11
N PRO A 204 -4.07 2.05 6.89
CA PRO A 204 -4.74 3.30 7.17
C PRO A 204 -4.77 4.18 5.92
N ALA A 205 -5.96 4.66 5.57
CA ALA A 205 -6.13 5.85 4.74
C ALA A 205 -5.68 7.09 5.53
N GLY A 206 -4.37 7.23 5.73
CA GLY A 206 -3.75 8.38 6.34
C GLY A 206 -3.13 9.25 5.27
N ARG A 207 -3.92 10.16 4.68
CA ARG A 207 -3.37 11.37 4.08
C ARG A 207 -2.53 12.08 5.16
N ARG A 208 -1.26 12.32 4.87
CA ARG A 208 -0.55 13.51 5.32
C ARG A 208 0.18 14.07 4.12
#